data_AF-A0AAV6FV31-F1
#
_entry.id   AF-A0AAV6FV31-F1
#
_cell.length_a   1.000
_cell.length_b   1.000
_cell.length_c   1.000
_cell.angle_alpha   90.00
_cell.angle_beta   90.00
_cell.angle_gamma   90.00
#
_symmetry.space_group_name_H-M   'P 1'
#
loop_
_entity.id
_entity.type
_entity.pdbx_description
1 polymer ?
#
loop_
_entity_poly.entity_id
_entity_poly.type
_entity_poly.pdbx_seq_one_letter_code
_entity_poly.pdbx_strand_id
1 'polypeptide(L)'
;MSVCMCGASVCVCVRVCVCACVCVHVYVCVCVHLCVCVCVCMQRGSLTLLLCGEYGLVWALEQVFLHGFKSPRLFKNIFIWDFLEKAQVCFESAERQQQQDENWLSRARLFCRVMRAINVSPRNIGKDGKFQMLVCLGARDHLLHHWIALLADCPITMQMYEDSALLKDHSLVNSLIRVLQTLQEFNITLEASLIKGIGL
;
A
#
# COMPACT_ATOMS: atom_id res chain seq x y z
N MET A 1 18.49 2.11 4.90
CA MET A 1 18.65 0.64 4.86
C MET A 1 18.91 0.23 3.43
N SER A 2 19.99 -0.48 3.16
CA SER A 2 20.23 -1.12 1.87
C SER A 2 20.00 -2.62 2.00
N VAL A 3 19.29 -3.22 1.05
CA VAL A 3 19.08 -4.66 0.91
C VAL A 3 19.16 -4.89 -0.61
N CYS A 4 20.08 -5.76 -1.05
CA CYS A 4 20.38 -6.28 -2.41
C CYS A 4 20.39 -7.83 -2.38
N MET A 5 19.67 -8.53 -3.27
CA MET A 5 19.60 -10.00 -3.35
C MET A 5 19.67 -10.31 -4.83
N CYS A 6 20.61 -11.18 -5.14
CA CYS A 6 21.08 -11.56 -6.45
C CYS A 6 20.77 -13.05 -6.59
N GLY A 7 19.84 -13.39 -7.48
CA GLY A 7 19.28 -14.73 -7.60
C GLY A 7 18.24 -15.03 -6.51
N ALA A 8 17.06 -15.49 -6.94
CA ALA A 8 15.93 -16.01 -6.15
C ALA A 8 15.39 -15.18 -4.96
N SER A 9 15.81 -13.94 -4.74
CA SER A 9 15.16 -13.05 -3.76
C SER A 9 15.33 -11.57 -4.13
N VAL A 10 14.42 -10.74 -3.62
CA VAL A 10 14.38 -9.28 -3.84
C VAL A 10 14.84 -8.54 -2.61
N CYS A 11 15.17 -7.28 -2.82
CA CYS A 11 15.97 -6.55 -1.91
C CYS A 11 15.71 -5.05 -1.88
N VAL A 12 15.59 -4.57 -0.66
CA VAL A 12 15.19 -3.25 -0.16
C VAL A 12 16.37 -2.27 -0.02
N CYS A 13 16.78 -1.62 -1.11
CA CYS A 13 17.65 -0.45 -1.01
C CYS A 13 16.86 0.87 -0.85
N VAL A 14 16.83 1.41 0.36
CA VAL A 14 16.51 2.82 0.64
C VAL A 14 17.69 3.68 0.18
N ARG A 15 17.77 3.90 -1.14
CA ARG A 15 18.29 5.08 -1.82
C ARG A 15 18.14 4.90 -3.35
N VAL A 16 17.09 5.50 -3.92
CA VAL A 16 17.17 6.37 -5.12
C VAL A 16 17.69 5.81 -6.49
N CYS A 17 16.78 5.62 -7.46
CA CYS A 17 16.76 6.13 -8.87
C CYS A 17 15.56 5.49 -9.63
N VAL A 18 14.70 6.23 -10.36
CA VAL A 18 13.56 5.64 -11.12
C VAL A 18 14.08 4.89 -12.33
N CYS A 19 14.06 3.56 -12.26
CA CYS A 19 14.25 2.69 -13.42
C CYS A 19 13.02 1.79 -13.56
N ALA A 20 12.32 1.86 -14.70
CA ALA A 20 11.41 0.79 -15.11
C ALA A 20 12.25 -0.34 -15.71
N CYS A 21 12.75 -1.23 -14.85
CA CYS A 21 13.51 -2.41 -15.29
C CYS A 21 12.53 -3.57 -15.53
N VAL A 22 12.21 -3.85 -16.79
CA VAL A 22 11.73 -5.18 -17.19
C VAL A 22 12.98 -6.02 -17.46
N CYS A 23 13.59 -6.61 -16.43
CA CYS A 23 14.83 -7.38 -16.61
C CYS A 23 14.58 -8.88 -16.52
N VAL A 24 14.92 -9.59 -17.60
CA VAL A 24 14.98 -11.06 -17.66
C VAL A 24 16.33 -11.60 -17.14
N HIS A 25 17.42 -10.81 -17.14
CA HIS A 25 18.64 -10.95 -16.28
C HIS A 25 19.71 -9.89 -16.69
N VAL A 26 20.65 -9.58 -15.77
CA VAL A 26 21.92 -8.78 -15.85
C VAL A 26 21.92 -7.38 -15.18
N TYR A 27 22.86 -7.21 -14.23
CA TYR A 27 23.10 -6.06 -13.35
C TYR A 27 24.04 -5.01 -13.96
N VAL A 28 23.77 -3.71 -13.71
CA VAL A 28 24.78 -2.63 -13.49
C VAL A 28 24.14 -1.53 -12.61
N CYS A 29 24.85 -1.08 -11.56
CA CYS A 29 24.45 0.03 -10.67
C CYS A 29 25.46 1.19 -10.75
N VAL A 30 24.97 2.43 -10.89
CA VAL A 30 25.69 3.68 -10.53
C VAL A 30 24.67 4.70 -9.99
N CYS A 31 24.99 5.35 -8.87
CA CYS A 31 24.07 6.10 -7.99
C CYS A 31 24.27 7.63 -8.06
N VAL A 32 23.20 8.45 -8.11
CA VAL A 32 23.08 9.83 -7.53
C VAL A 32 21.60 10.31 -7.42
N HIS A 33 21.09 10.55 -6.18
CA HIS A 33 19.96 11.41 -5.68
C HIS A 33 18.42 11.28 -6.04
N LEU A 34 17.59 11.20 -4.95
CA LEU A 34 16.14 10.87 -4.67
C LEU A 34 15.17 10.11 -5.63
N CYS A 35 14.86 8.80 -5.38
CA CYS A 35 13.71 8.04 -5.94
C CYS A 35 13.26 6.82 -5.07
N VAL A 36 12.00 6.38 -5.25
CA VAL A 36 11.38 5.17 -4.66
C VAL A 36 11.33 4.07 -5.74
N CYS A 37 11.97 2.92 -5.48
CA CYS A 37 11.97 1.77 -6.38
C CYS A 37 11.30 0.59 -5.69
N VAL A 38 10.07 0.26 -6.08
CA VAL A 38 9.44 -1.00 -5.71
C VAL A 38 9.65 -1.97 -6.86
N CYS A 39 10.75 -2.73 -6.80
CA CYS A 39 11.01 -3.79 -7.77
C CYS A 39 10.22 -5.03 -7.39
N VAL A 40 9.16 -5.36 -8.12
CA VAL A 40 8.44 -6.62 -7.95
C VAL A 40 8.99 -7.61 -9.00
N CYS A 41 9.91 -8.48 -8.59
CA CYS A 41 10.45 -9.50 -9.48
C CYS A 41 9.44 -10.65 -9.64
N MET A 42 8.79 -10.72 -10.79
CA MET A 42 7.84 -11.78 -11.12
C MET A 42 8.60 -13.01 -11.63
N GLN A 43 8.85 -13.99 -10.76
CA GLN A 43 9.31 -15.33 -11.15
C GLN A 43 8.08 -16.25 -11.17
N ARG A 44 7.94 -17.14 -12.17
CA ARG A 44 6.80 -18.06 -12.39
C ARG A 44 6.40 -18.82 -11.09
N GLY A 45 5.52 -18.23 -10.28
CA GLY A 45 5.10 -18.74 -8.96
C GLY A 45 3.76 -18.15 -8.54
N SER A 46 3.14 -18.73 -7.50
CA SER A 46 1.81 -18.32 -7.00
C SER A 46 1.76 -16.81 -6.68
N LEU A 47 0.72 -16.13 -7.16
CA LEU A 47 0.48 -14.70 -6.93
C LEU A 47 0.42 -14.32 -5.44
N THR A 48 0.07 -15.28 -4.59
CA THR A 48 0.11 -15.16 -3.12
C THR A 48 1.51 -14.86 -2.60
N LEU A 49 2.54 -15.47 -3.20
CA LEU A 49 3.94 -15.26 -2.79
C LEU A 49 4.44 -13.86 -3.20
N LEU A 50 3.93 -13.31 -4.30
CA LEU A 50 4.25 -11.96 -4.76
C LEU A 50 3.66 -10.89 -3.85
N LEU A 51 2.44 -11.12 -3.35
CA LEU A 51 1.76 -10.20 -2.44
C LEU A 51 2.25 -10.34 -1.00
N CYS A 52 2.23 -11.58 -0.49
CA CYS A 52 2.38 -11.91 0.93
C CYS A 52 3.70 -12.64 1.26
N GLY A 53 4.56 -12.89 0.29
CA GLY A 53 5.87 -13.49 0.53
C GLY A 53 6.82 -12.55 1.26
N GLU A 54 7.98 -13.07 1.65
CA GLU A 54 9.04 -12.29 2.28
C GLU A 54 9.45 -11.13 1.37
N TYR A 55 9.31 -9.90 1.88
CA TYR A 55 9.55 -8.67 1.13
C TYR A 55 8.64 -8.47 -0.10
N GLY A 56 7.45 -9.09 -0.11
CA GLY A 56 6.43 -8.91 -1.14
C GLY A 56 5.73 -7.54 -1.10
N LEU A 57 4.70 -7.37 -1.92
CA LEU A 57 3.97 -6.09 -2.05
C LEU A 57 3.40 -5.58 -0.72
N VAL A 58 2.86 -6.47 0.11
CA VAL A 58 2.31 -6.11 1.43
C VAL A 58 3.38 -5.48 2.29
N TRP A 59 4.56 -6.10 2.36
CA TRP A 59 5.69 -5.59 3.13
C TRP A 59 6.20 -4.26 2.56
N ALA A 60 6.31 -4.13 1.23
CA ALA A 60 6.75 -2.90 0.60
C ALA A 60 5.81 -1.72 0.91
N LEU A 61 4.49 -1.93 0.80
CA LEU A 61 3.51 -0.93 1.16
C LEU A 61 3.50 -0.65 2.67
N GLU A 62 3.71 -1.66 3.51
CA GLU A 62 3.90 -1.47 4.94
C GLU A 62 5.02 -0.47 5.23
N GLN A 63 6.18 -0.59 4.57
CA GLN A 63 7.27 0.37 4.74
C GLN A 63 6.91 1.78 4.25
N VAL A 64 6.14 1.89 3.16
CA VAL A 64 5.64 3.18 2.67
C VAL A 64 4.75 3.85 3.71
N PHE A 65 3.79 3.11 4.26
CA PHE A 65 2.91 3.63 5.30
C PHE A 65 3.68 3.87 6.59
N LEU A 66 4.67 3.06 6.97
CA LEU A 66 5.44 3.30 8.20
C LEU A 66 6.36 4.53 8.11
N HIS A 67 6.71 4.98 6.90
CA HIS A 67 7.65 6.07 6.70
C HIS A 67 7.10 7.43 7.18
N GLY A 68 7.70 7.92 8.27
CA GLY A 68 7.37 9.23 8.82
C GLY A 68 6.09 9.24 9.66
N PHE A 69 5.66 8.10 10.22
CA PHE A 69 4.65 8.14 11.28
C PHE A 69 5.14 8.99 12.46
N LYS A 70 4.27 9.86 12.96
CA LYS A 70 4.52 10.61 14.20
C LYS A 70 4.53 9.65 15.37
N SER A 71 5.65 9.56 16.08
CA SER A 71 5.72 8.81 17.33
C SER A 71 4.75 9.41 18.35
N PRO A 72 3.83 8.63 18.95
CA PRO A 72 3.04 9.15 20.05
C PRO A 72 3.97 9.43 21.23
N ARG A 73 3.70 10.51 21.96
CA ARG A 73 4.53 10.98 23.08
C ARG A 73 4.58 10.02 24.29
N LEU A 74 3.84 8.90 24.25
CA LEU A 74 3.71 7.87 25.28
C LEU A 74 3.53 6.51 24.59
N PHE A 75 4.04 5.43 25.22
CA PHE A 75 4.17 4.00 24.83
C PHE A 75 3.00 3.29 24.10
N LYS A 76 2.30 3.96 23.18
CA LYS A 76 1.23 3.39 22.37
C LYS A 76 1.82 3.01 21.02
N ASN A 77 1.74 1.73 20.68
CA ASN A 77 2.06 1.30 19.32
C ASN A 77 0.99 1.86 18.37
N ILE A 78 1.41 2.64 17.37
CA ILE A 78 0.54 3.06 16.27
C ILE A 78 0.70 2.04 15.16
N PHE A 79 -0.41 1.47 14.74
CA PHE A 79 -0.45 0.59 13.59
C PHE A 79 -0.96 1.34 12.37
N ILE A 80 -0.60 0.86 11.17
CA ILE A 80 -1.15 1.40 9.92
C ILE A 80 -2.68 1.34 9.93
N TRP A 81 -3.24 0.26 10.50
CA TRP A 81 -4.68 0.11 10.62
C TRP A 81 -5.35 1.22 11.45
N ASP A 82 -4.70 1.77 12.48
CA ASP A 82 -5.24 2.91 13.24
C ASP A 82 -5.37 4.17 12.38
N PHE A 83 -4.41 4.39 11.48
CA PHE A 83 -4.47 5.47 10.50
C PHE A 83 -5.62 5.24 9.50
N LEU A 84 -5.76 4.02 8.97
CA LEU A 84 -6.81 3.67 8.02
C LEU A 84 -8.22 3.80 8.62
N GLU A 85 -8.41 3.41 9.87
CA GLU A 85 -9.69 3.59 10.59
C GLU A 85 -10.05 5.07 10.73
N LYS A 86 -9.09 5.92 11.08
CA LYS A 86 -9.31 7.38 11.14
C LYS A 86 -9.61 7.97 9.76
N ALA A 87 -8.90 7.53 8.73
CA ALA A 87 -9.14 7.95 7.36
C ALA A 87 -10.55 7.55 6.89
N GLN A 88 -11.01 6.34 7.21
CA GLN A 88 -12.36 5.87 6.93
C GLN A 88 -13.42 6.81 7.53
N VAL A 89 -13.28 7.17 8.81
CA VAL A 89 -14.22 8.09 9.49
C VAL A 89 -14.24 9.46 8.80
N CYS A 90 -13.09 9.95 8.35
CA CYS A 90 -13.00 11.20 7.58
C CYS A 90 -13.77 11.11 6.25
N PHE A 91 -13.59 10.03 5.50
CA PHE A 91 -14.27 9.82 4.22
C PHE A 91 -15.78 9.66 4.36
N GLU A 92 -16.25 8.91 5.35
CA GLU A 92 -17.69 8.76 5.65
C GLU A 92 -18.32 10.09 6.08
N SER A 93 -17.56 10.97 6.73
CA SER A 93 -18.04 12.31 7.10
C SER A 93 -18.11 13.24 5.89
N ALA A 94 -17.11 13.18 4.99
CA ALA A 94 -17.08 13.97 3.76
C ALA A 94 -18.19 13.57 2.78
N GLU A 95 -18.55 12.28 2.70
CA GLU A 95 -19.66 11.79 1.89
C GLU A 95 -21.00 12.47 2.27
N ARG A 96 -21.26 12.66 3.57
CA ARG A 96 -22.49 13.31 4.05
C ARG A 96 -22.57 14.79 3.70
N GLN A 97 -21.43 15.42 3.40
CA GLN A 97 -21.35 16.85 3.09
C GLN A 97 -21.44 17.15 1.59
N GLN A 98 -21.41 16.14 0.70
CA GLN A 98 -21.54 16.25 -0.77
C GLN A 98 -20.64 17.33 -1.43
N GLN A 99 -19.53 17.71 -0.81
CA GLN A 99 -18.67 18.81 -1.27
C GLN A 99 -17.52 18.37 -2.21
N GLN A 100 -17.46 17.10 -2.59
CA GLN A 100 -16.34 16.51 -3.34
C GLN A 100 -16.76 15.99 -4.71
N ASP A 101 -15.77 15.75 -5.59
CA ASP A 101 -15.95 15.17 -6.93
C ASP A 101 -16.57 13.75 -6.86
N GLU A 102 -17.55 13.44 -7.71
CA GLU A 102 -18.20 12.12 -7.81
C GLU A 102 -17.21 10.94 -7.97
N ASN A 103 -16.11 11.15 -8.71
CA ASN A 103 -15.07 10.15 -8.88
C ASN A 103 -14.27 9.94 -7.59
N TRP A 104 -14.07 11.00 -6.79
CA TRP A 104 -13.48 10.91 -5.47
C TRP A 104 -14.42 10.18 -4.50
N LEU A 105 -15.70 10.56 -4.44
CA LEU A 105 -16.69 9.92 -3.57
C LEU A 105 -16.82 8.43 -3.85
N SER A 106 -16.83 8.04 -5.13
CA SER A 106 -16.95 6.64 -5.51
C SER A 106 -15.76 5.79 -5.03
N ARG A 107 -14.54 6.33 -5.11
CA ARG A 107 -13.32 5.69 -4.58
C ARG A 107 -13.34 5.61 -3.05
N ALA A 108 -13.77 6.69 -2.40
CA ALA A 108 -13.92 6.76 -0.94
C ALA A 108 -14.94 5.74 -0.42
N ARG A 109 -16.13 5.67 -1.04
CA ARG A 109 -17.19 4.69 -0.72
C ARG A 109 -16.69 3.26 -0.83
N LEU A 110 -15.99 2.96 -1.91
CA LEU A 110 -15.44 1.63 -2.15
C LEU A 110 -14.40 1.26 -1.09
N PHE A 111 -13.47 2.18 -0.77
CA PHE A 111 -12.52 2.00 0.31
C PHE A 111 -13.20 1.72 1.66
N CYS A 112 -14.20 2.54 2.04
CA CYS A 112 -14.94 2.36 3.30
C CYS A 112 -15.72 1.03 3.34
N ARG A 113 -16.25 0.58 2.20
CA ARG A 113 -16.93 -0.74 2.09
C ARG A 113 -15.95 -1.88 2.36
N VAL A 114 -14.77 -1.85 1.74
CA VAL A 114 -13.73 -2.87 1.94
C VAL A 114 -13.24 -2.88 3.39
N MET A 115 -12.95 -1.70 3.97
CA MET A 115 -12.57 -1.57 5.38
C MET A 115 -13.61 -2.19 6.32
N ARG A 116 -14.90 -1.91 6.10
CA ARG A 116 -15.99 -2.53 6.87
C ARG A 116 -16.02 -4.05 6.72
N ALA A 117 -15.92 -4.56 5.49
CA ALA A 117 -15.93 -5.99 5.24
C ALA A 117 -14.76 -6.72 5.94
N ILE A 118 -13.57 -6.12 5.98
CA ILE A 118 -12.42 -6.66 6.72
C ILE A 118 -12.68 -6.62 8.23
N ASN A 119 -13.24 -5.52 8.75
CA ASN A 119 -13.48 -5.34 10.18
C ASN A 119 -14.56 -6.27 10.75
N VAL A 120 -15.59 -6.61 9.97
CA VAL A 120 -16.66 -7.54 10.38
C VAL A 120 -16.33 -9.00 10.05
N SER A 121 -15.19 -9.27 9.41
CA SER A 121 -14.77 -10.63 9.09
C SER A 121 -14.69 -11.45 10.39
N PRO A 122 -15.30 -12.64 10.44
CA PRO A 122 -15.34 -13.47 11.66
C PRO A 122 -13.96 -14.03 12.03
N ARG A 123 -12.95 -13.86 11.17
CA ARG A 123 -11.57 -14.20 11.50
C ARG A 123 -11.00 -13.13 12.43
N ASN A 124 -10.55 -13.56 13.61
CA ASN A 124 -9.89 -12.68 14.58
C ASN A 124 -8.46 -12.35 14.12
N ILE A 125 -8.36 -11.53 13.07
CA ILE A 125 -7.09 -11.13 12.45
C ILE A 125 -6.60 -9.85 13.13
N GLY A 126 -5.35 -9.84 13.58
CA GLY A 126 -4.69 -8.66 14.14
C GLY A 126 -4.59 -7.52 13.12
N LYS A 127 -4.20 -6.32 13.57
CA LYS A 127 -4.14 -5.10 12.73
C LYS A 127 -3.25 -5.25 11.50
N ASP A 128 -2.10 -5.93 11.63
CA ASP A 128 -1.18 -6.15 10.51
C ASP A 128 -1.80 -7.11 9.48
N GLY A 129 -2.49 -8.16 9.92
CA GLY A 129 -3.20 -9.06 9.01
C GLY A 129 -4.41 -8.41 8.35
N LYS A 130 -5.08 -7.45 9.01
CA LYS A 130 -6.12 -6.62 8.37
C LYS A 130 -5.53 -5.73 7.28
N PHE A 131 -4.36 -5.11 7.54
CA PHE A 131 -3.64 -4.34 6.54
C PHE A 131 -3.21 -5.21 5.35
N GLN A 132 -2.63 -6.38 5.61
CA GLN A 132 -2.31 -7.36 4.58
C GLN A 132 -3.53 -7.71 3.73
N MET A 133 -4.68 -7.96 4.35
CA MET A 133 -5.92 -8.27 3.65
C MET A 133 -6.36 -7.12 2.74
N LEU A 134 -6.32 -5.89 3.24
CA LEU A 134 -6.64 -4.70 2.46
C LEU A 134 -5.73 -4.60 1.24
N VAL A 135 -4.42 -4.78 1.41
CA VAL A 135 -3.47 -4.74 0.28
C VAL A 135 -3.76 -5.83 -0.73
N CYS A 136 -4.04 -7.05 -0.28
CA CYS A 136 -4.37 -8.18 -1.16
C CYS A 136 -5.63 -7.92 -1.98
N LEU A 137 -6.72 -7.48 -1.33
CA LEU A 137 -7.99 -7.15 -1.99
C LEU A 137 -7.82 -5.98 -2.95
N GLY A 138 -7.10 -4.94 -2.55
CA GLY A 138 -6.80 -3.80 -3.41
C GLY A 138 -5.95 -4.19 -4.61
N ALA A 139 -5.02 -5.13 -4.47
CA ALA A 139 -4.21 -5.62 -5.58
C ALA A 139 -5.08 -6.40 -6.57
N ARG A 140 -5.89 -7.34 -6.06
CA ARG A 140 -6.86 -8.14 -6.83
C ARG A 140 -7.82 -7.27 -7.63
N ASP A 141 -8.40 -6.27 -6.98
CA ASP A 141 -9.45 -5.45 -7.58
C ASP A 141 -8.87 -4.21 -8.30
N HIS A 142 -7.54 -4.11 -8.41
CA HIS A 142 -6.84 -2.99 -9.06
C HIS A 142 -7.18 -1.63 -8.44
N LEU A 143 -7.28 -1.57 -7.11
CA LEU A 143 -7.67 -0.39 -6.35
C LEU A 143 -6.53 0.27 -5.59
N LEU A 144 -5.36 -0.37 -5.45
CA LEU A 144 -4.27 0.15 -4.62
C LEU A 144 -3.85 1.57 -4.99
N HIS A 145 -3.63 1.85 -6.27
CA HIS A 145 -3.22 3.18 -6.72
C HIS A 145 -4.29 4.25 -6.43
N HIS A 146 -5.58 3.91 -6.59
CA HIS A 146 -6.69 4.78 -6.23
C HIS A 146 -6.72 5.07 -4.72
N TRP A 147 -6.50 4.06 -3.89
CA TRP A 147 -6.50 4.20 -2.43
C TRP A 147 -5.27 4.95 -1.92
N ILE A 148 -4.10 4.75 -2.51
CA ILE A 148 -2.90 5.52 -2.18
C ILE A 148 -3.11 7.01 -2.46
N ALA A 149 -3.69 7.37 -3.62
CA ALA A 149 -4.05 8.75 -3.91
C ALA A 149 -5.04 9.31 -2.88
N LEU A 150 -6.11 8.55 -2.59
CA LEU A 150 -7.15 8.94 -1.63
C LEU A 150 -6.58 9.18 -0.21
N LEU A 151 -5.66 8.33 0.24
CA LEU A 151 -5.04 8.42 1.55
C LEU A 151 -4.00 9.53 1.63
N ALA A 152 -3.22 9.77 0.56
CA ALA A 152 -2.29 10.90 0.51
C ALA A 152 -3.00 12.25 0.66
N ASP A 153 -4.17 12.41 0.03
CA ASP A 153 -4.99 13.63 0.11
C ASP A 153 -5.85 13.70 1.39
N CYS A 154 -5.83 12.67 2.24
CA CYS A 154 -6.65 12.64 3.45
C CYS A 154 -6.11 13.62 4.52
N PRO A 155 -6.96 14.48 5.13
CA PRO A 155 -6.53 15.38 6.20
C PRO A 155 -5.88 14.68 7.40
N ILE A 156 -6.22 13.40 7.63
CA ILE A 156 -5.63 12.58 8.69
C ILE A 156 -4.13 12.35 8.45
N THR A 157 -3.68 12.32 7.20
CA THR A 157 -2.27 12.15 6.84
C THR A 157 -1.42 13.28 7.43
N MET A 158 -1.89 14.52 7.35
CA MET A 158 -1.22 15.67 7.97
C MET A 158 -1.11 15.56 9.50
N GLN A 159 -2.11 14.94 10.13
CA GLN A 159 -2.17 14.80 11.58
C GLN A 159 -1.26 13.69 12.11
N MET A 160 -1.16 12.58 11.38
CA MET A 160 -0.48 11.36 11.83
C MET A 160 0.95 11.19 11.30
N TYR A 161 1.34 11.98 10.30
CA TYR A 161 2.64 11.89 9.66
C TYR A 161 3.48 13.17 9.79
N GLU A 162 4.79 12.98 9.91
CA GLU A 162 5.82 14.01 9.87
C GLU A 162 5.92 14.64 8.47
N ASP A 163 6.48 15.84 8.35
CA ASP A 163 6.59 16.54 7.05
C ASP A 163 7.46 15.81 6.03
N SER A 164 8.40 14.99 6.49
CA SER A 164 9.25 14.14 5.64
C SER A 164 8.59 12.82 5.22
N ALA A 165 7.35 12.54 5.63
CA ALA A 165 6.68 11.29 5.31
C ALA A 165 6.45 11.11 3.81
N LEU A 166 6.52 9.87 3.34
CA LEU A 166 6.41 9.57 1.90
C LEU A 166 5.01 9.94 1.40
N LEU A 167 3.97 9.62 2.18
CA LEU A 167 2.58 9.93 1.85
C LEU A 167 2.28 11.43 1.72
N LYS A 168 3.18 12.30 2.20
CA LYS A 168 3.05 13.77 2.07
C LYS A 168 3.85 14.32 0.89
N ASP A 169 4.76 13.54 0.30
CA ASP A 169 5.50 13.94 -0.89
C ASP A 169 4.72 13.51 -2.15
N HIS A 170 4.07 14.49 -2.78
CA HIS A 170 3.29 14.25 -4.00
C HIS A 170 4.11 13.63 -5.14
N SER A 171 5.42 13.90 -5.25
CA SER A 171 6.27 13.31 -6.28
C SER A 171 6.47 11.82 -6.03
N LEU A 172 6.75 11.44 -4.78
CA LEU A 172 6.92 10.05 -4.39
C LEU A 172 5.60 9.27 -4.45
N VAL A 173 4.50 9.86 -4.00
CA VAL A 173 3.15 9.28 -4.11
C VAL A 173 2.78 9.03 -5.57
N ASN A 174 2.97 10.02 -6.46
CA ASN A 174 2.68 9.84 -7.88
C ASN A 174 3.57 8.77 -8.54
N SER A 175 4.83 8.68 -8.13
CA SER A 175 5.73 7.61 -8.59
C SER A 175 5.24 6.23 -8.14
N LEU A 176 4.83 6.10 -6.88
CA LEU A 176 4.24 4.87 -6.35
C LEU A 176 2.94 4.48 -7.07
N ILE A 177 2.04 5.46 -7.30
CA ILE A 177 0.79 5.27 -8.05
C ILE A 177 1.09 4.68 -9.43
N ARG A 178 2.06 5.23 -10.17
CA ARG A 178 2.46 4.71 -11.49
C ARG A 178 2.98 3.28 -11.43
N VAL A 179 3.77 2.94 -10.41
CA VAL A 179 4.23 1.56 -10.21
C VAL A 179 3.06 0.63 -9.89
N LEU A 180 2.12 1.05 -9.04
CA LEU A 180 0.93 0.25 -8.73
C LEU A 180 -0.03 0.12 -9.91
N GLN A 181 -0.02 1.08 -10.84
CA GLN A 181 -0.77 1.00 -12.10
C GLN A 181 -0.22 -0.07 -13.04
N THR A 182 1.08 -0.37 -13.04
CA THR A 182 1.61 -1.48 -13.86
C THR A 182 1.12 -2.85 -13.36
N LEU A 183 0.72 -2.95 -12.10
CA LEU A 183 0.09 -4.16 -11.56
C LEU A 183 -1.34 -4.39 -12.09
N GLN A 184 -1.97 -3.38 -12.73
CA GLN A 184 -3.30 -3.53 -13.30
C GLN A 184 -3.37 -4.47 -14.50
N GLU A 185 -2.24 -4.71 -15.16
CA GLU A 185 -2.17 -5.59 -16.32
C GLU A 185 -2.27 -7.08 -15.94
N PHE A 186 -2.16 -7.40 -14.64
CA PHE A 186 -2.10 -8.77 -14.15
C PHE A 186 -3.37 -9.15 -13.39
N ASN A 187 -4.12 -10.14 -13.85
CA ASN A 187 -5.23 -10.68 -13.06
C ASN A 187 -4.72 -11.43 -11.83
N ILE A 188 -4.86 -10.82 -10.65
CA ILE A 188 -4.40 -11.41 -9.39
C ILE A 188 -5.51 -12.28 -8.80
N THR A 189 -5.39 -13.60 -8.83
CA THR A 189 -6.30 -14.50 -8.11
C THR A 189 -5.81 -14.74 -6.68
N LEU A 190 -6.59 -14.33 -5.68
CA LEU A 190 -6.28 -14.60 -4.27
C LEU A 190 -6.76 -16.01 -3.87
N GLU A 191 -5.95 -16.71 -3.09
CA GLU A 191 -6.33 -18.00 -2.52
C GLU A 191 -7.53 -17.86 -1.57
N ALA A 192 -8.42 -18.87 -1.58
CA ALA A 192 -9.58 -18.93 -0.71
C ALA A 192 -9.21 -18.78 0.78
N SER A 193 -8.00 -19.20 1.17
CA SER A 193 -7.47 -19.06 2.53
C SER A 193 -7.39 -17.60 3.02
N LEU A 194 -7.17 -16.65 2.10
CA LEU A 194 -7.13 -15.21 2.38
C LEU A 194 -8.55 -14.61 2.35
N ILE A 195 -9.36 -14.93 1.34
CA ILE A 195 -10.67 -14.29 1.14
C ILE A 195 -11.84 -14.96 1.90
N LYS A 196 -11.63 -16.12 2.53
CA LYS A 196 -12.69 -16.86 3.25
C LYS A 196 -13.26 -16.03 4.40
N GLY A 197 -14.54 -15.66 4.28
CA GLY A 197 -15.29 -14.90 5.28
C GLY A 197 -15.45 -13.41 4.99
N ILE A 198 -14.91 -12.92 3.87
CA ILE A 198 -15.09 -11.54 3.41
C ILE A 198 -16.22 -11.53 2.37
N GLY A 199 -17.40 -11.05 2.76
CA GLY A 199 -18.53 -10.84 1.85
C GLY A 199 -18.38 -9.50 1.13
N LEU A 200 -17.62 -9.48 0.03
CA LEU A 200 -17.46 -8.33 -0.86
C LEU A 200 -18.07 -8.62 -2.24
#